data_AF-A0A834W250-F1
#
_entry.id   AF-A0A834W250-F1
#
_cell.length_a   1.000
_cell.length_b   1.000
_cell.length_c   1.000
_cell.angle_alpha   90.00
_cell.angle_beta   90.00
_cell.angle_gamma   90.00
#
_symmetry.space_group_name_H-M   'P 1'
#
loop_
_entity.id
_entity.type
_entity.pdbx_description
1 polymer ?
#
loop_
_entity_poly.entity_id
_entity_poly.type
_entity_poly.pdbx_seq_one_letter_code
_entity_poly.pdbx_strand_id
1 'polypeptide(L)'
;MVAHSSEFENIVVREEEQNELEMLARSSCPLEIKLSGLQLYISRGSIDAFSLVSDAAYISASLARIMRALFEICLRRGWCEMTLFMLEYCKAVDRQIWPHQHPLRQFDKDLSAEILRKLEEREADLDRLYEMEEKDIGALIRYAHGGRVCTY
;
A
#
# COMPACT_ATOMS: atom_id res chain seq x y z
N MET A 1 -12.21 3.67 -14.17
CA MET A 1 -12.59 5.05 -13.79
C MET A 1 -11.37 5.91 -13.48
N VAL A 2 -10.47 5.53 -12.55
CA VAL A 2 -9.24 6.30 -12.28
C VAL A 2 -8.26 6.33 -13.47
N ALA A 3 -8.12 5.21 -14.19
CA ALA A 3 -7.26 5.09 -15.39
C ALA A 3 -7.67 5.97 -16.59
N HIS A 4 -8.86 6.57 -16.54
CA HIS A 4 -9.40 7.43 -17.59
C HIS A 4 -9.50 8.89 -17.13
N SER A 5 -8.83 9.27 -16.04
CA SER A 5 -8.73 10.68 -15.63
C SER A 5 -7.90 11.44 -16.66
N SER A 6 -8.38 12.63 -17.06
CA SER A 6 -7.67 13.53 -17.96
C SER A 6 -6.31 14.00 -17.40
N GLU A 7 -6.07 13.85 -16.10
CA GLU A 7 -4.75 14.10 -15.48
C GLU A 7 -3.65 13.12 -15.96
N PHE A 8 -4.02 11.98 -16.55
CA PHE A 8 -3.09 10.94 -17.02
C PHE A 8 -2.95 10.89 -18.55
N GLU A 9 -3.63 11.76 -19.31
CA GLU A 9 -3.56 11.77 -20.79
C GLU A 9 -2.15 12.09 -21.32
N ASN A 10 -1.34 12.82 -20.55
CA ASN A 10 0.01 13.21 -20.95
C ASN A 10 1.08 12.17 -20.60
N ILE A 11 0.71 11.06 -19.95
CA ILE A 11 1.66 10.00 -19.59
C ILE A 11 1.76 9.02 -20.75
N VAL A 12 2.83 9.14 -21.53
CA VAL A 12 3.14 8.26 -22.66
C VAL A 12 4.19 7.25 -22.20
N VAL A 13 3.88 5.96 -22.33
CA VAL A 13 4.84 4.87 -22.05
C VAL A 13 5.93 4.89 -23.13
N ARG A 14 7.18 5.06 -22.73
CA ARG A 14 8.33 5.03 -23.63
C ARG A 14 8.82 3.60 -23.86
N GLU A 15 9.44 3.31 -25.01
CA GLU A 15 9.88 1.94 -25.34
C GLU A 15 10.94 1.43 -24.36
N GLU A 16 11.83 2.30 -23.89
CA GLU A 16 12.89 2.00 -22.92
C GLU A 16 12.36 1.60 -21.54
N GLU A 17 11.11 1.95 -21.21
CA GLU A 17 10.47 1.69 -19.90
C GLU A 17 9.58 0.44 -19.93
N GLN A 18 9.29 -0.13 -21.10
CA GLN A 18 8.33 -1.23 -21.26
C GLN A 18 8.74 -2.49 -20.49
N ASN A 19 10.01 -2.89 -20.57
CA ASN A 19 10.48 -4.11 -19.91
C ASN A 19 10.43 -4.00 -18.38
N GLU A 20 10.75 -2.82 -17.84
CA GLU A 20 10.70 -2.55 -16.41
C GLU A 20 9.25 -2.53 -15.91
N LEU A 21 8.35 -1.86 -16.65
CA LEU A 21 6.92 -1.82 -16.36
C LEU A 21 6.28 -3.21 -16.42
N GLU A 22 6.66 -4.07 -17.38
CA GLU A 22 6.18 -5.45 -17.45
C GLU A 22 6.66 -6.30 -16.26
N MET A 23 7.92 -6.15 -15.85
CA MET A 23 8.47 -6.86 -14.70
C MET A 23 7.74 -6.45 -13.41
N LEU A 24 7.51 -5.16 -13.22
CA LEU A 24 6.84 -4.60 -12.07
C LEU A 24 5.35 -4.96 -12.02
N ALA A 25 4.68 -4.98 -13.18
CA ALA A 25 3.30 -5.44 -13.29
C ALA A 25 3.15 -6.91 -12.88
N ARG A 26 4.16 -7.76 -13.12
CA ARG A 26 4.13 -9.17 -12.73
C ARG A 26 4.50 -9.41 -11.27
N SER A 27 5.40 -8.60 -10.70
CA SER A 27 5.94 -8.83 -9.35
C SER A 27 5.19 -8.09 -8.26
N SER A 28 4.64 -6.91 -8.57
CA SER A 28 4.21 -5.92 -7.57
C SER A 28 2.74 -5.51 -7.71
N CYS A 29 2.05 -5.93 -8.77
CA CYS A 29 0.68 -5.51 -9.04
C CYS A 29 -0.32 -6.67 -8.84
N PRO A 30 -1.18 -6.62 -7.80
CA PRO A 30 -2.14 -7.69 -7.54
C PRO A 30 -3.39 -7.68 -8.45
N LEU A 31 -3.59 -6.68 -9.32
CA LEU A 31 -4.75 -6.61 -10.24
C LEU A 31 -4.31 -6.26 -11.67
N GLU A 32 -4.92 -6.89 -12.68
CA GLU A 32 -4.68 -6.66 -14.12
C GLU A 32 -5.32 -5.34 -14.65
N ILE A 33 -5.05 -4.21 -14.02
CA ILE A 33 -5.59 -2.91 -14.46
C ILE A 33 -4.44 -2.04 -14.98
N LYS A 34 -4.67 -1.30 -16.07
CA LYS A 34 -3.78 -0.25 -16.66
C LYS A 34 -3.34 0.88 -15.69
N LEU A 35 -3.63 0.75 -14.39
CA LEU A 35 -3.12 1.59 -13.31
C LEU A 35 -1.82 0.99 -12.76
N SER A 36 -0.91 0.54 -13.63
CA SER A 36 0.38 -0.04 -13.26
C SER A 36 1.17 0.90 -12.34
N GLY A 37 1.15 2.21 -12.59
CA GLY A 37 1.81 3.20 -11.74
C GLY A 37 1.22 3.34 -10.32
N LEU A 38 -0.08 3.09 -10.16
CA LEU A 38 -0.79 3.17 -8.89
C LEU A 38 -0.41 2.00 -7.97
N GLN A 39 -0.43 0.80 -8.55
CA GLN A 39 -0.06 -0.41 -7.84
C GLN A 39 1.43 -0.43 -7.54
N LEU A 40 2.25 0.01 -8.49
CA LEU A 40 3.69 0.17 -8.30
C LEU A 40 4.02 1.09 -7.13
N TYR A 41 3.32 2.24 -7.05
CA TYR A 41 3.51 3.21 -5.99
C TYR A 41 3.15 2.65 -4.60
N ILE A 42 2.02 1.96 -4.47
CA ILE A 42 1.58 1.40 -3.18
C ILE A 42 2.46 0.20 -2.80
N SER A 43 2.90 -0.61 -3.77
CA SER A 43 3.75 -1.78 -3.54
C SER A 43 5.22 -1.46 -3.27
N ARG A 44 5.62 -0.19 -3.29
CA ARG A 44 7.03 0.24 -3.14
C ARG A 44 7.97 -0.51 -4.09
N GLY A 45 7.53 -0.78 -5.32
CA GLY A 45 8.38 -1.46 -6.32
C GLY A 45 9.65 -0.66 -6.56
N SER A 46 10.79 -1.32 -6.63
CA SER A 46 12.06 -0.67 -6.96
C SER A 46 12.01 -0.23 -8.43
N ILE A 47 11.98 1.09 -8.63
CA ILE A 47 12.04 1.71 -9.95
C ILE A 47 13.48 2.18 -10.16
N ASP A 48 14.15 1.64 -11.17
CA ASP A 48 15.54 1.95 -11.51
C ASP A 48 15.62 3.12 -12.50
N ALA A 49 14.62 3.30 -13.38
CA ALA A 49 14.60 4.43 -14.32
C ALA A 49 14.18 5.76 -13.65
N PHE A 50 15.05 6.77 -13.74
CA PHE A 50 14.82 8.10 -13.17
C PHE A 50 13.55 8.79 -13.71
N SER A 51 13.21 8.56 -14.99
CA SER A 51 11.97 9.05 -15.61
C SER A 51 10.72 8.45 -14.95
N LEU A 52 10.73 7.13 -14.70
CA LEU A 52 9.64 6.41 -14.03
C LEU A 52 9.47 6.85 -12.57
N VAL A 53 10.55 7.22 -11.88
CA VAL A 53 10.47 7.79 -10.51
C VAL A 53 9.72 9.12 -10.52
N SER A 54 10.03 10.00 -11.48
CA SER A 54 9.34 11.29 -11.65
C SER A 54 7.87 11.10 -12.03
N ASP A 55 7.58 10.19 -12.96
CA ASP A 55 6.22 9.89 -13.40
C ASP A 55 5.40 9.24 -12.25
N ALA A 56 5.99 8.34 -11.46
CA ALA A 56 5.35 7.77 -10.28
C ALA A 56 5.06 8.82 -9.19
N ALA A 57 5.97 9.77 -8.96
CA ALA A 57 5.76 10.88 -8.03
C ALA A 57 4.61 11.80 -8.48
N TYR A 58 4.52 12.12 -9.78
CA TYR A 58 3.40 12.88 -10.33
C TYR A 58 2.07 12.11 -10.23
N ILE A 59 2.08 10.82 -10.60
CA ILE A 59 0.90 9.94 -10.53
C ILE A 59 0.40 9.85 -9.09
N SER A 60 1.28 9.63 -8.11
CA SER A 60 0.90 9.47 -6.70
C SER A 60 0.24 10.72 -6.11
N ALA A 61 0.79 11.91 -6.41
CA ALA A 61 0.26 13.17 -5.90
C ALA A 61 -1.14 13.48 -6.46
N SER A 62 -1.38 13.18 -7.73
CA SER A 62 -2.69 13.33 -8.38
C SER A 62 -3.67 12.26 -7.94
N LEU A 63 -3.18 11.03 -7.76
CA LEU A 63 -3.98 9.92 -7.31
C LEU A 63 -4.60 10.14 -5.93
N ALA A 64 -3.82 10.59 -4.95
CA ALA A 64 -4.34 10.83 -3.60
C ALA A 64 -5.52 11.81 -3.61
N ARG A 65 -5.46 12.83 -4.48
CA ARG A 65 -6.54 13.79 -4.70
C ARG A 65 -7.77 13.15 -5.36
N ILE A 66 -7.57 12.39 -6.44
CA ILE A 66 -8.66 11.67 -7.13
C ILE A 66 -9.37 10.72 -6.17
N MET A 67 -8.62 9.93 -5.40
CA MET A 67 -9.18 8.94 -4.49
C MET A 67 -10.00 9.59 -3.37
N ARG A 68 -9.51 10.69 -2.77
CA ARG A 68 -10.28 11.46 -1.79
C ARG A 68 -11.55 12.06 -2.39
N ALA A 69 -11.50 12.57 -3.62
CA ALA A 69 -12.68 13.10 -4.30
C ALA A 69 -13.73 11.99 -4.54
N LEU A 70 -13.31 10.80 -4.96
CA LEU A 70 -14.20 9.64 -5.12
C LEU A 70 -14.80 9.21 -3.79
N PHE A 71 -14.00 9.14 -2.72
CA PHE A 71 -14.48 8.86 -1.37
C PHE A 71 -15.55 9.86 -0.93
N GLU A 72 -15.32 11.16 -1.10
CA GLU A 72 -16.32 12.19 -0.75
C GLU A 72 -17.61 12.06 -1.57
N ILE A 73 -17.53 11.71 -2.86
CA ILE A 73 -18.71 11.47 -3.70
C ILE A 73 -19.51 10.27 -3.17
N CYS A 74 -18.85 9.15 -2.86
CA CYS A 74 -19.49 7.97 -2.28
C CYS A 74 -20.16 8.28 -0.93
N LEU A 75 -19.46 9.04 -0.07
CA LEU A 75 -19.95 9.46 1.23
C LEU A 75 -21.19 10.35 1.12
N ARG A 76 -21.17 11.36 0.25
CA ARG A 76 -22.30 12.28 0.03
C ARG A 76 -23.53 11.58 -0.58
N ARG A 77 -23.32 10.49 -1.34
CA ARG A 77 -24.39 9.67 -1.91
C ARG A 77 -24.95 8.62 -0.95
N GLY A 78 -24.35 8.45 0.22
CA GLY A 78 -24.77 7.46 1.21
C GLY A 78 -24.49 6.00 0.79
N TRP A 79 -23.51 5.78 -0.10
CA TRP A 79 -23.14 4.43 -0.53
C TRP A 79 -22.17 3.81 0.48
N CYS A 80 -22.70 3.27 1.59
CA CYS A 80 -21.90 2.84 2.73
C CYS A 80 -20.76 1.86 2.37
N GLU A 81 -21.07 0.79 1.62
CA GLU A 81 -20.06 -0.20 1.22
C GLU A 81 -18.96 0.41 0.34
N MET A 82 -19.35 1.20 -0.67
CA MET A 82 -18.40 1.89 -1.54
C MET A 82 -17.58 2.94 -0.79
N THR A 83 -18.16 3.60 0.19
CA THR A 83 -17.48 4.59 1.03
C THR A 83 -16.40 3.92 1.88
N LEU A 84 -16.70 2.76 2.47
CA LEU A 84 -15.73 1.98 3.24
C LEU A 84 -14.58 1.51 2.33
N PHE A 85 -14.91 0.93 1.18
CA PHE A 85 -13.92 0.49 0.19
C PHE A 85 -13.01 1.65 -0.26
N MET A 86 -13.59 2.81 -0.61
CA MET A 86 -12.80 3.98 -1.03
C MET A 86 -11.92 4.53 0.10
N LEU A 87 -12.38 4.47 1.35
CA LEU A 87 -11.58 4.88 2.51
C LEU A 87 -10.35 3.99 2.71
N GLU A 88 -10.52 2.67 2.57
CA GLU A 88 -9.40 1.72 2.66
C GLU A 88 -8.35 2.00 1.60
N TYR A 89 -8.76 2.27 0.36
CA TYR A 89 -7.83 2.61 -0.70
C TYR A 89 -7.19 3.99 -0.53
N CYS A 90 -7.91 4.99 0.03
CA CYS A 90 -7.30 6.27 0.39
C CYS A 90 -6.17 6.07 1.40
N LYS A 91 -6.41 5.25 2.44
CA LYS A 91 -5.37 4.89 3.42
C LYS A 91 -4.21 4.15 2.76
N ALA A 92 -4.50 3.26 1.81
CA ALA A 92 -3.48 2.50 1.11
C ALA A 92 -2.56 3.37 0.26
N VAL A 93 -3.13 4.36 -0.43
CA VAL A 93 -2.37 5.36 -1.19
C VAL A 93 -1.55 6.25 -0.26
N ASP A 94 -2.16 6.78 0.80
CA ASP A 94 -1.49 7.71 1.71
C ASP A 94 -0.33 7.07 2.49
N ARG A 95 -0.48 5.79 2.87
CA ARG A 95 0.50 5.07 3.69
C ARG A 95 1.41 4.13 2.90
N GLN A 96 1.12 3.93 1.61
CA GLN A 96 1.76 2.92 0.77
C GLN A 96 1.74 1.52 1.41
N ILE A 97 0.56 1.14 1.91
CA ILE A 97 0.31 -0.16 2.56
C ILE A 97 -1.01 -0.68 2.02
N TRP A 98 -1.01 -1.86 1.42
CA TRP A 98 -2.23 -2.45 0.90
C TRP A 98 -3.18 -2.89 2.02
N PRO A 99 -4.51 -2.89 1.79
CA PRO A 99 -5.48 -3.34 2.79
C PRO A 99 -5.29 -4.78 3.28
N HIS A 100 -4.67 -5.64 2.47
CA HIS A 100 -4.37 -7.04 2.81
C HIS A 100 -3.03 -7.22 3.55
N GLN A 101 -2.23 -6.16 3.69
CA GLN A 101 -0.96 -6.21 4.41
C GLN A 101 -1.15 -5.87 5.89
N HIS A 102 -0.19 -6.27 6.73
CA HIS A 102 -0.30 -6.05 8.16
C HIS A 102 -0.30 -4.55 8.52
N PRO A 103 -1.26 -4.04 9.33
CA PRO A 103 -1.36 -2.62 9.67
C PRO A 103 -0.10 -2.03 10.34
N LEU A 104 0.68 -2.87 11.04
CA LEU A 104 1.94 -2.44 11.68
C LEU A 104 3.03 -2.04 10.68
N ARG A 105 2.87 -2.29 9.37
CA ARG A 105 3.78 -1.76 8.34
C ARG A 105 3.89 -0.23 8.33
N GLN A 106 2.96 0.47 8.98
CA GLN A 106 3.01 1.93 9.17
C GLN A 106 4.16 2.38 10.09
N PHE A 107 4.70 1.46 10.90
CA PHE A 107 5.80 1.70 11.84
C PHE A 107 7.11 1.11 11.29
N ASP A 108 7.39 1.33 10.01
CA ASP A 108 8.59 0.79 9.33
C ASP A 108 9.93 1.34 9.91
N LYS A 109 9.87 2.40 10.72
CA LYS A 109 11.01 2.92 11.49
C LYS A 109 11.27 2.14 12.78
N ASP A 110 10.23 1.60 13.39
CA ASP A 110 10.29 0.98 14.72
C ASP A 110 10.26 -0.55 14.63
N LEU A 111 9.69 -1.09 13.55
CA LEU A 111 9.56 -2.52 13.31
C LEU A 111 10.34 -2.96 12.07
N SER A 112 11.16 -4.01 12.25
CA SER A 112 11.90 -4.59 11.13
C SER A 112 10.97 -5.31 10.16
N ALA A 113 11.35 -5.33 8.87
CA ALA A 113 10.64 -6.07 7.84
C ALA A 113 10.52 -7.58 8.15
N GLU A 114 11.48 -8.15 8.89
CA GLU A 114 11.43 -9.54 9.34
C GLU A 114 10.31 -9.79 10.34
N ILE A 115 10.13 -8.90 11.33
CA ILE A 115 9.04 -9.01 12.30
C ILE A 115 7.69 -8.91 11.59
N LEU A 116 7.54 -7.94 10.69
CA LEU A 116 6.32 -7.74 9.91
C LEU A 116 5.99 -8.98 9.07
N ARG A 117 6.98 -9.59 8.41
CA ARG A 117 6.78 -10.81 7.63
C ARG A 117 6.33 -11.99 8.49
N LYS A 118 6.92 -12.15 9.69
CA LYS A 118 6.52 -13.20 10.63
C LYS A 118 5.09 -13.01 11.14
N LEU A 119 4.65 -11.77 11.36
CA LEU A 119 3.26 -11.48 11.75
C LEU A 119 2.28 -11.85 10.63
N GLU A 120 2.62 -11.52 9.39
CA GLU A 120 1.82 -11.87 8.20
C GLU A 120 1.78 -13.38 7.96
N GLU A 121 2.92 -14.09 8.04
CA GLU A 121 2.99 -15.56 7.92
C GLU A 121 2.18 -16.29 8.99
N ARG A 122 1.92 -15.64 10.13
CA ARG A 122 1.18 -16.21 11.27
C ARG A 122 -0.28 -15.75 11.34
N GLU A 123 -0.71 -14.94 10.39
CA GLU A 123 -2.05 -14.34 10.35
C GLU A 123 -2.43 -13.74 11.72
N ALA A 124 -1.47 -13.05 12.33
CA ALA A 124 -1.67 -12.40 13.61
C ALA A 124 -2.12 -10.97 13.37
N ASP A 125 -3.44 -10.73 13.43
CA ASP A 125 -4.01 -9.39 13.30
C ASP A 125 -3.81 -8.55 14.59
N LEU A 126 -4.20 -7.27 14.52
CA LEU A 126 -4.06 -6.35 15.63
C LEU A 126 -4.86 -6.77 16.86
N ASP A 127 -6.07 -7.29 16.66
CA ASP A 127 -6.96 -7.69 17.76
C ASP A 127 -6.36 -8.88 18.53
N ARG A 128 -5.86 -9.88 17.80
CA ARG A 128 -5.14 -11.01 18.38
C ARG A 128 -3.88 -10.56 19.10
N LEU A 129 -3.09 -9.67 18.52
CA LEU A 129 -1.88 -9.15 19.17
C LEU A 129 -2.20 -8.36 20.45
N TYR A 130 -3.33 -7.65 20.48
CA TYR A 130 -3.79 -6.90 21.64
C TYR A 130 -4.18 -7.82 22.82
N GLU A 131 -4.72 -9.00 22.53
CA GLU A 131 -5.09 -10.00 23.55
C GLU A 131 -3.91 -10.83 24.07
N MET A 132 -2.75 -10.78 23.40
CA MET A 132 -1.57 -11.58 23.75
C MET A 132 -0.69 -10.90 24.80
N GLU A 133 -0.08 -11.70 25.68
CA GLU A 133 0.98 -11.20 26.56
C GLU A 133 2.27 -10.93 25.77
N GLU A 134 3.09 -9.99 26.27
CA GLU A 134 4.38 -9.64 25.65
C GLU A 134 5.27 -10.87 25.37
N LYS A 135 5.23 -11.86 26.26
CA LYS A 135 5.98 -13.12 26.12
C LYS A 135 5.49 -13.95 24.93
N ASP A 136 4.18 -14.02 24.75
CA ASP A 136 3.56 -14.78 23.66
C ASP A 136 3.79 -14.10 22.33
N ILE A 137 3.72 -12.76 22.30
CA ILE A 137 4.09 -11.98 21.11
C ILE A 137 5.55 -12.26 20.77
N GLY A 138 6.46 -12.18 21.75
CA GLY A 138 7.88 -12.46 21.56
C GLY A 138 8.15 -13.89 21.06
N ALA A 139 7.39 -14.88 21.54
CA ALA A 139 7.46 -16.26 21.06
C ALA A 139 6.93 -16.40 19.62
N LEU A 140 5.83 -15.72 19.29
CA LEU A 140 5.20 -15.73 17.97
C LEU A 140 6.15 -15.21 16.88
N ILE A 141 6.81 -14.08 17.14
CA ILE A 141 7.79 -13.48 16.22
C ILE A 141 9.20 -14.07 16.36
N ARG A 142 9.36 -15.10 17.21
CA ARG A 142 10.64 -15.75 17.54
C ARG A 142 11.73 -14.74 17.92
N TYR A 143 11.32 -13.69 18.63
CA TYR A 143 12.17 -12.62 19.11
C TYR A 143 11.65 -12.16 20.47
N ALA A 144 12.16 -12.78 21.54
CA ALA A 144 11.65 -12.63 22.90
C ALA A 144 11.62 -11.18 23.40
N HIS A 145 12.55 -10.33 22.94
CA HIS A 145 12.59 -8.92 23.29
C HIS A 145 11.64 -8.05 22.45
N GLY A 146 11.15 -8.55 21.32
CA GLY A 146 10.27 -7.82 20.40
C GLY A 146 8.81 -7.75 20.82
N GLY A 147 8.41 -8.48 21.87
CA GLY A 147 7.06 -8.36 22.45
C GLY A 147 6.80 -7.05 23.19
N ARG A 148 7.85 -6.26 23.49
CA ARG A 148 7.80 -5.03 24.29
C ARG A 148 7.85 -3.72 23.50
N VAL A 149 7.77 -3.76 22.18
CA VAL A 149 8.17 -2.64 21.29
C VAL A 149 7.25 -1.38 21.37
N CYS A 150 6.36 -1.28 22.36
CA CYS A 150 5.65 -0.04 22.68
C CYS A 150 6.33 0.72 23.83
N THR A 151 7.52 1.26 23.63
CA THR A 151 8.11 2.25 24.55
C THR A 151 7.84 3.65 24.02
N TYR A 152 6.86 4.34 24.62
CA TYR A 152 6.67 5.79 24.50
C TYR A 152 7.81 6.55 25.18
#